data_AF-A0A3B3CHT8-F1
#
_entry.id   AF-A0A3B3CHT8-F1
#
_cell.length_a   1.000
_cell.length_b   1.000
_cell.length_c   1.000
_cell.angle_alpha   90.00
_cell.angle_beta   90.00
_cell.angle_gamma   90.00
#
_symmetry.space_group_name_H-M   'P 1'
#
loop_
_entity.id
_entity.type
_entity.pdbx_description
1 polymer ?
#
loop_
_entity_poly.entity_id
_entity_poly.type
_entity_poly.pdbx_seq_one_letter_code
_entity_poly.pdbx_strand_id
1 'polypeptide(L)'
;MAVARKIKTLLTVNILVFVGIILFSVYCRIQDRSEELLQMGRISEQRLRARNGKVSNLVDRQSILQRLERLEDVVYNQLNGLAKPMGLVEGPGGLGQGGAPAALGEDSHDSEGKYEEYGYNAQLSDRISLDRSIPDYRPKKCKLLTYPEDLPQISVVFIFVNEALSVILRSVHSVVNHTPAHLLKEIILVDDNSDSVELKFNLDQYVNKRYPGLVKIVRNSKREGLIRARIHGWNAATAPVVGFFDAHVEFNTGWAEPILTRIKEDHTRIILPAIDNIKYNTFEVQQYANAAHGYNWGLWCMYIIPPQEWLDKGDETAPIRTPAMIGCSFVVDREYFGEIGLLDPGMEVYGGENIELGMRVWQCGGSMEVLPCARVAHIERTKKPYNNDIDYYAKRNALRAAEVWMDEYKSHVYMAWNIPINNPGVDFGDVSERLALRKRLQCRSFRWYLEHVYPEMRVYNNTITYGEVRNGKASGYCLDQGSEDDDKAILYPCHGMSSQLARYSTDGLLQLGPLGSTTFLPDTKCLIDDGRGRMPSLKKCDAVSRVSQRLWDFTQNGPIINRDTGRCLEVEMSKDANFGLRLVVQRCSGQKWLIRNWIKHPRH
;
A
#
# COMPACT_ATOMS: atom_id res chain seq x y z
N MET A 1 -47.38 -38.90 -41.86
CA MET A 1 -46.89 -37.54 -41.49
C MET A 1 -45.36 -37.39 -41.46
N ALA A 2 -44.55 -38.44 -41.27
CA ALA A 2 -43.08 -38.32 -41.21
C ALA A 2 -42.38 -38.11 -42.57
N VAL A 3 -42.94 -38.63 -43.67
CA VAL A 3 -42.35 -38.52 -45.02
C VAL A 3 -42.45 -37.10 -45.59
N ALA A 4 -43.58 -36.42 -45.35
CA ALA A 4 -43.79 -35.04 -45.79
C ALA A 4 -42.86 -34.04 -45.09
N ARG A 5 -42.49 -34.28 -43.81
CA ARG A 5 -41.49 -33.46 -43.11
C ARG A 5 -40.09 -33.63 -43.70
N LYS A 6 -39.66 -34.87 -44.00
CA LYS A 6 -38.35 -35.12 -44.63
C LYS A 6 -38.24 -34.49 -46.01
N ILE A 7 -39.29 -34.52 -46.82
CA ILE A 7 -39.31 -33.87 -48.14
C ILE A 7 -39.21 -32.35 -48.00
N LYS A 8 -39.94 -31.73 -47.06
CA LYS A 8 -39.86 -30.28 -46.81
C LYS A 8 -38.46 -29.86 -46.38
N THR A 9 -37.82 -30.61 -45.47
CA THR A 9 -36.46 -30.33 -45.02
C THR A 9 -35.45 -30.47 -46.16
N LEU A 10 -35.55 -31.52 -46.98
CA LEU A 10 -34.67 -31.72 -48.13
C LEU A 10 -34.82 -30.61 -49.18
N LEU A 11 -36.06 -30.16 -49.42
CA LEU A 11 -36.34 -29.06 -50.34
C LEU A 11 -35.75 -27.73 -49.82
N THR A 12 -35.85 -27.49 -48.51
CA THR A 12 -35.35 -26.25 -47.89
C THR A 12 -33.82 -26.22 -47.91
N VAL A 13 -33.17 -27.37 -47.65
CA VAL A 13 -31.70 -27.48 -47.74
C VAL A 13 -31.24 -27.30 -49.20
N ASN A 14 -31.91 -27.90 -50.18
CA ASN A 14 -31.56 -27.70 -51.59
C ASN A 14 -31.74 -26.25 -52.04
N ILE A 15 -32.78 -25.55 -51.58
CA ILE A 15 -32.98 -24.12 -51.88
C ILE A 15 -31.86 -23.28 -51.27
N LEU A 16 -31.48 -23.53 -50.01
CA LEU A 16 -30.39 -22.79 -49.35
C LEU A 16 -29.04 -23.00 -50.03
N VAL A 17 -28.74 -24.22 -50.46
CA VAL A 17 -27.51 -24.53 -51.22
C VAL A 17 -27.52 -23.83 -52.57
N PHE A 18 -28.66 -23.82 -53.28
CA PHE A 18 -28.76 -23.16 -54.58
C PHE A 18 -28.63 -21.63 -54.47
N VAL A 19 -29.23 -21.03 -53.44
CA VAL A 19 -29.06 -19.59 -53.13
C VAL A 19 -27.60 -19.28 -52.76
N GLY A 20 -26.94 -20.14 -51.98
CA GLY A 20 -25.52 -20.01 -51.66
C GLY A 20 -24.62 -20.03 -52.90
N ILE A 21 -24.88 -20.93 -53.85
CA ILE A 21 -24.11 -21.02 -55.12
C ILE A 21 -24.34 -19.77 -55.98
N ILE A 22 -25.58 -19.26 -56.06
CA ILE A 22 -25.86 -18.02 -56.80
C ILE A 22 -25.17 -16.82 -56.17
N LEU A 23 -25.22 -16.69 -54.83
CA LEU A 23 -24.56 -15.59 -54.12
C LEU A 23 -23.03 -15.67 -54.29
N PHE A 24 -22.45 -16.87 -54.26
CA PHE A 24 -21.02 -17.08 -54.52
C PHE A 24 -20.63 -16.74 -55.97
N SER A 25 -21.45 -17.13 -56.95
CA SER A 25 -21.22 -16.80 -58.36
C SER A 25 -21.32 -15.28 -58.62
N VAL A 26 -22.26 -14.60 -57.96
CA VAL A 26 -22.39 -13.13 -58.01
C VAL A 26 -21.18 -12.46 -57.35
N TYR A 27 -20.73 -12.97 -56.21
CA TYR A 27 -19.53 -12.47 -55.52
C TYR A 27 -18.27 -12.62 -56.40
N CYS A 28 -18.04 -13.78 -57.02
CA CYS A 28 -16.93 -13.97 -57.96
C CYS A 28 -17.01 -13.05 -59.19
N ARG A 29 -18.21 -12.83 -59.75
CA ARG A 29 -18.39 -11.86 -60.87
C ARG A 29 -18.12 -10.41 -60.47
N ILE A 30 -18.43 -10.03 -59.23
CA ILE A 30 -18.14 -8.68 -58.72
C ILE A 30 -16.63 -8.51 -58.52
N GLN A 31 -15.93 -9.58 -58.09
CA GLN A 31 -14.48 -9.57 -57.90
C GLN A 31 -13.70 -9.48 -59.21
N ASP A 32 -14.10 -10.21 -60.26
CA ASP A 32 -13.54 -10.09 -61.61
C ASP A 32 -13.72 -8.68 -62.20
N ARG A 33 -14.90 -8.06 -62.00
CA ARG A 33 -15.15 -6.67 -62.42
C ARG A 33 -14.30 -5.65 -61.68
N SER A 34 -13.91 -5.95 -60.44
CA SER A 34 -13.03 -5.08 -59.65
C SER A 34 -11.58 -5.14 -60.15
N GLU A 35 -11.11 -6.32 -60.59
CA GLU A 35 -9.77 -6.49 -61.16
C GLU A 35 -9.64 -5.82 -62.53
N GLU A 36 -10.66 -5.90 -63.40
CA GLU A 36 -10.65 -5.16 -64.69
C GLU A 36 -10.65 -3.63 -64.52
N LEU A 37 -11.35 -3.11 -63.51
CA LEU A 37 -11.35 -1.67 -63.17
C LEU A 37 -10.01 -1.22 -62.57
N LEU A 38 -9.36 -2.07 -61.76
CA LEU A 38 -8.03 -1.81 -61.21
C LEU A 38 -6.93 -1.86 -62.30
N GLN A 39 -7.11 -2.69 -63.34
CA GLN A 39 -6.18 -2.80 -64.45
C GLN A 39 -6.31 -1.61 -65.44
N MET A 40 -7.52 -1.09 -65.67
CA MET A 40 -7.72 0.19 -66.39
C MET A 40 -7.22 1.41 -65.61
N GLY A 41 -7.34 1.41 -64.28
CA GLY A 41 -6.77 2.46 -63.41
C GLY A 41 -5.24 2.50 -63.45
N ARG A 42 -4.58 1.34 -63.51
CA ARG A 42 -3.10 1.24 -63.60
C ARG A 42 -2.54 1.71 -64.94
N ILE A 43 -3.27 1.51 -66.05
CA ILE A 43 -2.82 1.90 -67.39
C ILE A 43 -3.00 3.41 -67.63
N SER A 44 -4.00 4.05 -67.01
CA SER A 44 -4.16 5.51 -67.05
C SER A 44 -3.13 6.23 -66.16
N GLU A 45 -2.77 5.66 -65.01
CA GLU A 45 -1.70 6.18 -64.13
C GLU A 45 -0.30 6.10 -64.75
N GLN A 46 -0.01 5.05 -65.55
CA GLN A 46 1.29 4.90 -66.22
C GLN A 46 1.45 5.84 -67.43
N ARG A 47 0.38 6.28 -68.09
CA ARG A 47 0.47 7.23 -69.22
C ARG A 47 0.53 8.69 -68.79
N LEU A 48 0.02 9.05 -67.61
CA LEU A 48 0.13 10.41 -67.05
C LEU A 48 1.48 10.70 -66.38
N ARG A 49 2.29 9.68 -66.06
CA ARG A 49 3.62 9.85 -65.44
C ARG A 49 4.78 10.13 -66.40
N ALA A 50 4.54 10.23 -67.71
CA ALA A 50 5.62 10.38 -68.71
C ALA A 50 5.79 11.78 -69.31
N ARG A 51 4.97 12.79 -68.96
CA ARG A 51 5.15 14.16 -69.46
C ARG A 51 4.76 15.19 -68.39
N ASN A 52 5.79 15.89 -67.90
CA ASN A 52 5.80 17.10 -67.07
C ASN A 52 5.58 16.94 -65.55
N GLY A 53 6.60 17.35 -64.78
CA GLY A 53 6.38 17.88 -63.42
C GLY A 53 7.24 17.38 -62.26
N LYS A 54 8.58 17.29 -62.39
CA LYS A 54 9.49 16.94 -61.27
C LYS A 54 9.68 18.04 -60.20
N VAL A 55 8.72 18.97 -60.06
CA VAL A 55 8.76 20.07 -59.08
C VAL A 55 7.51 20.11 -58.17
N SER A 56 6.45 19.34 -58.47
CA SER A 56 5.20 19.37 -57.67
C SER A 56 5.19 18.43 -56.45
N ASN A 57 5.90 17.30 -56.50
CA ASN A 57 5.76 16.25 -55.47
C ASN A 57 6.51 16.52 -54.15
N LEU A 58 7.51 17.40 -54.14
CA LEU A 58 8.21 17.79 -52.92
C LEU A 58 7.40 18.84 -52.14
N VAL A 59 6.82 19.82 -52.84
CA VAL A 59 5.98 20.86 -52.25
C VAL A 59 4.68 20.28 -51.69
N ASP A 60 4.06 19.31 -52.36
CA ASP A 60 2.87 18.63 -51.83
C ASP A 60 3.16 17.73 -50.63
N ARG A 61 4.28 17.00 -50.62
CA ARG A 61 4.65 16.19 -49.46
C ARG A 61 4.98 17.06 -48.25
N GLN A 62 5.62 18.20 -48.46
CA GLN A 62 5.97 19.15 -47.42
C GLN A 62 4.76 19.96 -46.94
N SER A 63 3.79 20.24 -47.82
CA SER A 63 2.51 20.86 -47.44
C SER A 63 1.59 19.90 -46.68
N ILE A 64 1.60 18.61 -47.04
CA ILE A 64 0.88 17.55 -46.31
C ILE A 64 1.50 17.35 -44.93
N LEU A 65 2.83 17.30 -44.84
CA LEU A 65 3.53 17.22 -43.55
C LEU A 65 3.26 18.46 -42.70
N GLN A 66 3.32 19.68 -43.26
CA GLN A 66 2.95 20.91 -42.54
C GLN A 66 1.47 20.95 -42.13
N ARG A 67 0.57 20.35 -42.91
CA ARG A 67 -0.85 20.24 -42.56
C ARG A 67 -1.09 19.20 -41.47
N LEU A 68 -0.38 18.07 -41.50
CA LEU A 68 -0.38 17.07 -40.43
C LEU A 68 0.20 17.65 -39.16
N GLU A 69 1.32 18.37 -39.24
CA GLU A 69 1.97 19.06 -38.13
C GLU A 69 1.06 20.18 -37.60
N ARG A 70 0.35 20.94 -38.45
CA ARG A 70 -0.69 21.89 -38.01
C ARG A 70 -1.93 21.22 -37.42
N LEU A 71 -2.35 20.06 -37.92
CA LEU A 71 -3.47 19.32 -37.35
C LEU A 71 -3.07 18.71 -36.01
N GLU A 72 -1.86 18.20 -35.90
CA GLU A 72 -1.25 17.74 -34.66
C GLU A 72 -1.13 18.90 -33.69
N ASP A 73 -0.66 20.07 -34.11
CA ASP A 73 -0.56 21.27 -33.28
C ASP A 73 -1.94 21.86 -32.90
N VAL A 74 -2.96 21.76 -33.76
CA VAL A 74 -4.34 22.17 -33.43
C VAL A 74 -5.00 21.17 -32.46
N VAL A 75 -4.79 19.87 -32.65
CA VAL A 75 -5.25 18.82 -31.72
C VAL A 75 -4.49 18.92 -30.40
N TYR A 76 -3.19 19.20 -30.44
CA TYR A 76 -2.32 19.44 -29.29
C TYR A 76 -2.74 20.71 -28.54
N ASN A 77 -3.07 21.81 -29.23
CA ASN A 77 -3.54 23.04 -28.58
C ASN A 77 -5.00 22.92 -28.07
N GLN A 78 -5.85 22.10 -28.69
CA GLN A 78 -7.22 21.85 -28.22
C GLN A 78 -7.29 20.83 -27.07
N LEU A 79 -6.35 19.88 -26.98
CA LEU A 79 -6.33 18.83 -25.94
C LEU A 79 -5.28 19.04 -24.85
N ASN A 80 -4.09 19.58 -25.17
CA ASN A 80 -2.96 19.76 -24.23
C ASN A 80 -2.82 21.19 -23.68
N GLY A 81 -3.78 22.07 -23.97
CA GLY A 81 -3.89 23.41 -23.40
C GLY A 81 -4.81 23.50 -22.18
N LEU A 82 -5.40 22.39 -21.74
CA LEU A 82 -6.41 22.37 -20.68
C LEU A 82 -5.81 22.65 -19.29
N ALA A 83 -4.58 22.21 -19.06
CA ALA A 83 -3.82 22.43 -17.83
C ALA A 83 -3.28 23.86 -17.70
N LYS A 84 -3.00 24.53 -18.82
CA LYS A 84 -2.32 25.83 -18.82
C LYS A 84 -3.10 26.93 -18.07
N PRO A 85 -4.43 27.08 -18.24
CA PRO A 85 -5.24 28.00 -17.42
C PRO A 85 -5.18 27.71 -15.91
N MET A 86 -4.86 26.47 -15.54
CA MET A 86 -4.74 26.01 -14.15
C MET A 86 -3.30 26.14 -13.62
N GLY A 87 -2.38 26.72 -14.41
CA GLY A 87 -0.97 26.88 -14.04
C GLY A 87 -0.12 25.61 -14.15
N LEU A 88 -0.68 24.55 -14.75
CA LEU A 88 -0.06 23.23 -14.87
C LEU A 88 0.60 23.05 -16.25
N VAL A 89 1.53 22.10 -16.32
CA VAL A 89 2.34 21.80 -17.52
C VAL A 89 1.92 20.45 -18.10
N GLU A 90 1.64 20.40 -19.41
CA GLU A 90 1.34 19.17 -20.17
C GLU A 90 2.38 18.94 -21.27
N GLY A 91 2.49 17.69 -21.73
CA GLY A 91 3.36 17.31 -22.83
C GLY A 91 4.75 16.79 -22.41
N PRO A 92 5.53 16.23 -23.34
CA PRO A 92 6.79 15.57 -23.03
C PRO A 92 7.89 16.57 -22.62
N GLY A 93 8.73 16.18 -21.67
CA GLY A 93 9.92 16.95 -21.28
C GLY A 93 9.71 17.89 -20.09
N GLY A 94 10.61 18.85 -19.94
CA GLY A 94 10.60 19.81 -18.83
C GLY A 94 11.27 19.29 -17.55
N LEU A 95 10.94 19.95 -16.43
CA LEU A 95 11.46 19.59 -15.12
C LEU A 95 11.04 18.16 -14.73
N GLY A 96 11.96 17.42 -14.13
CA GLY A 96 11.69 16.07 -13.63
C GLY A 96 11.51 15.00 -14.71
N GLN A 97 11.79 15.32 -15.98
CA GLN A 97 11.72 14.37 -17.08
C GLN A 97 12.65 13.17 -16.84
N GLY A 98 12.15 11.97 -17.14
CA GLY A 98 12.89 10.73 -16.89
C GLY A 98 13.02 10.39 -15.41
N GLY A 99 12.19 11.00 -14.55
CA GLY A 99 12.25 10.86 -13.09
C GLY A 99 13.48 11.49 -12.44
N ALA A 100 14.18 12.39 -13.14
CA ALA A 100 15.33 13.12 -12.59
C ALA A 100 14.92 14.08 -11.44
N PRO A 101 15.83 14.41 -10.51
CA PRO A 101 15.55 15.43 -9.50
C PRO A 101 15.29 16.78 -10.17
N ALA A 102 14.28 17.49 -9.67
CA ALA A 102 13.92 18.83 -10.11
C ALA A 102 14.01 19.82 -8.94
N ALA A 103 14.22 21.10 -9.29
CA ALA A 103 14.22 22.21 -8.35
C ALA A 103 13.63 23.46 -9.02
N LEU A 104 13.02 24.33 -8.22
CA LEU A 104 12.66 25.68 -8.64
C LEU A 104 13.88 26.60 -8.43
N GLY A 105 14.01 27.65 -9.25
CA GLY A 105 15.09 28.64 -9.08
C GLY A 105 14.99 29.42 -7.75
N GLU A 106 16.10 30.05 -7.34
CA GLU A 106 16.27 30.71 -6.02
C GLU A 106 15.24 31.83 -5.71
N ASP A 107 14.54 32.38 -6.71
CA ASP A 107 13.54 33.45 -6.53
C ASP A 107 12.16 32.96 -5.99
N SER A 108 12.04 31.70 -5.56
CA SER A 108 10.76 31.11 -5.11
C SER A 108 10.57 31.15 -3.58
N HIS A 109 10.32 32.35 -3.06
CA HIS A 109 10.08 32.60 -1.62
C HIS A 109 8.78 32.01 -1.04
N ASP A 110 7.93 31.37 -1.83
CA ASP A 110 6.66 30.72 -1.41
C ASP A 110 6.81 29.22 -1.05
N SER A 111 8.04 28.70 -1.01
CA SER A 111 8.32 27.26 -0.95
C SER A 111 7.91 26.54 0.34
N GLU A 112 7.80 27.22 1.48
CA GLU A 112 7.52 26.58 2.78
C GLU A 112 6.04 26.27 3.00
N GLY A 113 5.12 27.14 2.58
CA GLY A 113 3.69 27.03 2.93
C GLY A 113 2.96 25.81 2.32
N LYS A 114 3.14 25.57 1.02
CA LYS A 114 2.55 24.39 0.34
C LYS A 114 3.22 23.09 0.78
N TYR A 115 4.50 23.13 1.13
CA TYR A 115 5.21 21.96 1.64
C TYR A 115 4.60 21.48 2.96
N GLU A 116 4.28 22.41 3.85
CA GLU A 116 3.58 22.10 5.10
C GLU A 116 2.13 21.63 4.88
N GLU A 117 1.47 21.97 3.78
CA GLU A 117 0.10 21.51 3.55
C GLU A 117 0.05 20.02 3.16
N TYR A 118 0.86 19.63 2.16
CA TYR A 118 0.78 18.29 1.56
C TYR A 118 1.80 17.30 2.13
N GLY A 119 2.86 17.78 2.80
CA GLY A 119 3.99 16.94 3.21
C GLY A 119 4.97 16.60 2.07
N TYR A 120 4.82 17.30 0.94
CA TYR A 120 5.71 17.29 -0.24
C TYR A 120 5.64 18.62 -0.98
N ASN A 121 6.57 18.87 -1.91
CA ASN A 121 6.72 20.11 -2.66
C ASN A 121 5.70 20.24 -3.80
N ALA A 122 4.44 20.54 -3.47
CA ALA A 122 3.37 20.70 -4.44
C ALA A 122 3.64 21.83 -5.46
N GLN A 123 4.35 22.90 -5.06
CA GLN A 123 4.70 23.99 -5.98
C GLN A 123 5.65 23.53 -7.09
N LEU A 124 6.65 22.71 -6.74
CA LEU A 124 7.49 22.07 -7.75
C LEU A 124 6.68 21.12 -8.62
N SER A 125 5.76 20.35 -8.01
CA SER A 125 4.86 19.47 -8.77
C SER A 125 4.07 20.23 -9.83
N ASP A 126 3.56 21.42 -9.54
CA ASP A 126 2.79 22.23 -10.50
C ASP A 126 3.63 22.61 -11.76
N ARG A 127 4.96 22.59 -11.65
CA ARG A 127 5.91 22.87 -12.75
C ARG A 127 6.47 21.63 -13.44
N ILE A 128 6.21 20.45 -12.92
CA ILE A 128 6.57 19.17 -13.53
C ILE A 128 5.42 18.75 -14.44
N SER A 129 5.76 18.30 -15.66
CA SER A 129 4.75 17.89 -16.62
C SER A 129 3.84 16.77 -16.07
N LEU A 130 2.55 16.83 -16.39
CA LEU A 130 1.60 15.75 -16.15
C LEU A 130 1.96 14.49 -16.99
N ASP A 131 2.68 14.66 -18.09
CA ASP A 131 3.10 13.59 -19.02
C ASP A 131 4.58 13.23 -18.90
N ARG A 132 5.25 13.59 -17.80
CA ARG A 132 6.67 13.25 -17.62
C ARG A 132 6.87 11.73 -17.69
N SER A 133 8.01 11.31 -18.26
CA SER A 133 8.41 9.90 -18.19
C SER A 133 9.12 9.59 -16.86
N ILE A 134 9.07 8.34 -16.42
CA ILE A 134 9.80 7.81 -15.26
C ILE A 134 10.75 6.67 -15.68
N PRO A 135 11.82 6.37 -14.92
CA PRO A 135 12.77 5.31 -15.27
C PRO A 135 12.12 3.92 -15.17
N ASP A 136 12.46 3.02 -16.10
CA ASP A 136 12.03 1.63 -16.09
C ASP A 136 12.96 0.75 -15.24
N TYR A 137 12.66 0.69 -13.94
CA TYR A 137 13.37 -0.12 -12.93
C TYR A 137 12.97 -1.60 -12.88
N ARG A 138 12.17 -2.09 -13.83
CA ARG A 138 11.85 -3.53 -13.86
C ARG A 138 13.13 -4.36 -14.07
N PRO A 139 13.24 -5.54 -13.44
CA PRO A 139 14.32 -6.48 -13.72
C PRO A 139 14.47 -6.74 -15.22
N LYS A 140 15.71 -6.91 -15.70
CA LYS A 140 15.98 -7.07 -17.16
C LYS A 140 15.16 -8.19 -17.79
N LYS A 141 15.00 -9.31 -17.07
CA LYS A 141 14.18 -10.46 -17.50
C LYS A 141 12.69 -10.11 -17.66
N CYS A 142 12.13 -9.24 -16.81
CA CYS A 142 10.73 -8.81 -16.91
C CYS A 142 10.44 -8.11 -18.24
N LYS A 143 11.41 -7.38 -18.79
CA LYS A 143 11.27 -6.66 -20.08
C LYS A 143 11.19 -7.58 -21.29
N LEU A 144 11.56 -8.85 -21.13
CA LEU A 144 11.53 -9.88 -22.17
C LEU A 144 10.31 -10.81 -22.04
N LEU A 145 9.52 -10.68 -20.97
CA LEU A 145 8.32 -11.49 -20.78
C LEU A 145 7.22 -11.04 -21.74
N THR A 146 6.47 -12.00 -22.23
CA THR A 146 5.24 -11.79 -22.99
C THR A 146 4.05 -12.26 -22.15
N TYR A 147 2.94 -11.57 -22.29
CA TYR A 147 1.70 -11.88 -21.57
C TYR A 147 0.61 -12.24 -22.58
N PRO A 148 -0.43 -12.99 -22.18
CA PRO A 148 -1.59 -13.23 -23.03
C PRO A 148 -2.26 -11.91 -23.44
N GLU A 149 -2.79 -11.85 -24.67
CA GLU A 149 -3.57 -10.69 -25.14
C GLU A 149 -4.99 -10.66 -24.54
N ASP A 150 -5.56 -11.83 -24.28
CA ASP A 150 -6.86 -11.99 -23.63
C ASP A 150 -6.70 -11.84 -22.12
N LEU A 151 -6.69 -10.60 -21.61
CA LEU A 151 -6.66 -10.30 -20.18
C LEU A 151 -7.93 -9.56 -19.74
N PRO A 152 -8.39 -9.76 -18.49
CA PRO A 152 -9.55 -9.05 -17.98
C PRO A 152 -9.30 -7.54 -17.95
N GLN A 153 -10.34 -6.76 -18.18
CA GLN A 153 -10.26 -5.30 -18.03
C GLN A 153 -10.13 -4.90 -16.55
N ILE A 154 -9.55 -3.73 -16.30
CA ILE A 154 -9.33 -3.15 -14.98
C ILE A 154 -10.04 -1.80 -14.82
N SER A 155 -10.69 -1.61 -13.67
CA SER A 155 -11.12 -0.31 -13.16
C SER A 155 -10.07 0.19 -12.16
N VAL A 156 -9.50 1.37 -12.40
CA VAL A 156 -8.49 1.96 -11.49
C VAL A 156 -9.15 2.99 -10.60
N VAL A 157 -9.03 2.83 -9.29
CA VAL A 157 -9.64 3.68 -8.27
C VAL A 157 -8.56 4.49 -7.57
N PHE A 158 -8.63 5.82 -7.69
CA PHE A 158 -7.84 6.76 -6.90
C PHE A 158 -8.72 7.40 -5.83
N ILE A 159 -8.21 7.47 -4.59
CA ILE A 159 -8.91 8.11 -3.49
C ILE A 159 -8.08 9.28 -3.00
N PHE A 160 -8.75 10.39 -2.75
CA PHE A 160 -8.08 11.60 -2.32
C PHE A 160 -8.97 12.43 -1.41
N VAL A 161 -8.29 13.26 -0.63
CA VAL A 161 -8.89 14.36 0.11
C VAL A 161 -7.86 15.46 0.23
N ASN A 162 -8.21 16.66 -0.25
CA ASN A 162 -7.31 17.81 -0.26
C ASN A 162 -5.91 17.46 -0.81
N GLU A 163 -5.87 16.75 -1.94
CA GLU A 163 -4.63 16.40 -2.63
C GLU A 163 -4.28 17.47 -3.67
N ALA A 164 -2.98 17.68 -3.94
CA ALA A 164 -2.57 18.65 -4.96
C ALA A 164 -3.10 18.24 -6.35
N LEU A 165 -3.73 19.18 -7.05
CA LEU A 165 -4.35 18.93 -8.35
C LEU A 165 -3.36 18.41 -9.40
N SER A 166 -2.13 18.96 -9.43
CA SER A 166 -1.06 18.50 -10.32
C SER A 166 -0.71 17.03 -10.10
N VAL A 167 -0.76 16.57 -8.85
CA VAL A 167 -0.41 15.20 -8.47
C VAL A 167 -1.51 14.22 -8.86
N ILE A 168 -2.79 14.54 -8.57
CA ILE A 168 -3.92 13.71 -9.00
C ILE A 168 -3.92 13.55 -10.53
N LEU A 169 -3.78 14.67 -11.25
CA LEU A 169 -3.80 14.64 -12.71
C LEU A 169 -2.59 13.89 -13.27
N ARG A 170 -1.40 13.99 -12.67
CA ARG A 170 -0.23 13.20 -13.08
C ARG A 170 -0.46 11.71 -12.89
N SER A 171 -1.12 11.29 -11.81
CA SER A 171 -1.52 9.89 -11.63
C SER A 171 -2.50 9.42 -12.71
N VAL A 172 -3.50 10.24 -13.06
CA VAL A 172 -4.46 9.94 -14.13
C VAL A 172 -3.76 9.85 -15.49
N HIS A 173 -2.92 10.83 -15.85
CA HIS A 173 -2.14 10.79 -17.08
C HIS A 173 -1.25 9.57 -17.14
N SER A 174 -0.53 9.28 -16.06
CA SER A 174 0.40 8.17 -16.00
C SER A 174 -0.29 6.81 -16.19
N VAL A 175 -1.45 6.58 -15.56
CA VAL A 175 -2.17 5.31 -15.75
C VAL A 175 -2.76 5.18 -17.16
N VAL A 176 -3.25 6.27 -17.76
CA VAL A 176 -3.74 6.26 -19.14
C VAL A 176 -2.60 5.97 -20.12
N ASN A 177 -1.45 6.63 -19.92
CA ASN A 177 -0.31 6.52 -20.82
C ASN A 177 0.40 5.16 -20.75
N HIS A 178 0.34 4.47 -19.60
CA HIS A 178 1.07 3.21 -19.37
C HIS A 178 0.17 1.97 -19.28
N THR A 179 -1.13 2.08 -19.59
CA THR A 179 -2.05 0.95 -19.63
C THR A 179 -2.61 0.78 -21.04
N PRO A 180 -2.52 -0.41 -21.66
CA PRO A 180 -3.14 -0.67 -22.95
C PRO A 180 -4.65 -0.34 -22.94
N ALA A 181 -5.11 0.38 -23.96
CA ALA A 181 -6.48 0.92 -23.99
C ALA A 181 -7.59 -0.17 -23.94
N HIS A 182 -7.30 -1.38 -24.39
CA HIS A 182 -8.25 -2.49 -24.31
C HIS A 182 -8.37 -3.08 -22.89
N LEU A 183 -7.37 -2.87 -22.03
CA LEU A 183 -7.37 -3.33 -20.64
C LEU A 183 -7.96 -2.28 -19.69
N LEU A 184 -7.73 -0.99 -19.92
CA LEU A 184 -8.24 0.07 -19.06
C LEU A 184 -9.72 0.35 -19.32
N LYS A 185 -10.59 -0.13 -18.43
CA LYS A 185 -12.05 0.08 -18.57
C LYS A 185 -12.45 1.50 -18.19
N GLU A 186 -11.99 1.96 -17.04
CA GLU A 186 -12.37 3.22 -16.43
C GLU A 186 -11.40 3.61 -15.31
N ILE A 187 -11.36 4.90 -15.02
CA ILE A 187 -10.67 5.47 -13.86
C ILE A 187 -11.72 6.12 -12.98
N ILE A 188 -11.69 5.83 -11.68
CA ILE A 188 -12.65 6.32 -10.69
C ILE A 188 -11.89 7.16 -9.67
N LEU A 189 -12.18 8.46 -9.67
CA LEU A 189 -11.65 9.43 -8.73
C LEU A 189 -12.66 9.58 -7.58
N VAL A 190 -12.33 9.05 -6.41
CA VAL A 190 -13.17 9.16 -5.21
C VAL A 190 -12.69 10.33 -4.37
N ASP A 191 -13.46 11.43 -4.40
CA ASP A 191 -13.27 12.58 -3.55
C ASP A 191 -13.92 12.33 -2.18
N ASP A 192 -13.10 12.11 -1.16
CA ASP A 192 -13.54 11.93 0.23
C ASP A 192 -13.82 13.29 0.90
N ASN A 193 -14.73 14.05 0.29
CA ASN A 193 -15.21 15.35 0.75
C ASN A 193 -14.08 16.39 0.95
N SER A 194 -13.29 16.64 -0.09
CA SER A 194 -12.30 17.72 -0.13
C SER A 194 -12.95 19.11 -0.01
N ASP A 195 -12.23 20.04 0.61
CA ASP A 195 -12.65 21.45 0.74
C ASP A 195 -12.07 22.33 -0.39
N SER A 196 -10.99 21.88 -1.03
CA SER A 196 -10.32 22.63 -2.11
C SER A 196 -11.25 22.87 -3.31
N VAL A 197 -11.38 24.14 -3.71
CA VAL A 197 -12.18 24.58 -4.85
C VAL A 197 -11.64 24.02 -6.18
N GLU A 198 -10.32 23.89 -6.30
CA GLU A 198 -9.67 23.34 -7.50
C GLU A 198 -10.06 21.88 -7.74
N LEU A 199 -10.24 21.11 -6.65
CA LEU A 199 -10.66 19.72 -6.71
C LEU A 199 -12.16 19.55 -7.00
N LYS A 200 -12.92 20.66 -7.04
CA LYS A 200 -14.31 20.68 -7.49
C LYS A 200 -14.36 21.00 -8.99
N PHE A 201 -14.53 22.27 -9.31
CA PHE A 201 -14.85 22.71 -10.67
C PHE A 201 -13.72 22.44 -11.67
N ASN A 202 -12.46 22.73 -11.31
CA ASN A 202 -11.35 22.59 -12.25
C ASN A 202 -11.07 21.13 -12.59
N LEU A 203 -11.05 20.25 -11.58
CA LEU A 203 -10.90 18.81 -11.78
C LEU A 203 -12.01 18.24 -12.67
N ASP A 204 -13.29 18.56 -12.35
CA ASP A 204 -14.44 18.11 -13.15
C ASP A 204 -14.31 18.55 -14.60
N GLN A 205 -14.01 19.82 -14.83
CA GLN A 205 -13.89 20.36 -16.18
C GLN A 205 -12.74 19.70 -16.95
N TYR A 206 -11.60 19.50 -16.28
CA TYR A 206 -10.41 18.93 -16.91
C TYR A 206 -10.67 17.48 -17.35
N VAL A 207 -11.12 16.61 -16.44
CA VAL A 207 -11.28 15.19 -16.76
C VAL A 207 -12.41 14.94 -17.75
N ASN A 208 -13.50 15.71 -17.68
CA ASN A 208 -14.62 15.58 -18.62
C ASN A 208 -14.22 15.99 -20.05
N LYS A 209 -13.33 16.99 -20.20
CA LYS A 209 -12.83 17.42 -21.50
C LYS A 209 -11.73 16.50 -22.04
N ARG A 210 -10.78 16.11 -21.19
CA ARG A 210 -9.59 15.34 -21.60
C ARG A 210 -9.86 13.85 -21.78
N TYR A 211 -10.70 13.27 -20.91
CA TYR A 211 -10.95 11.83 -20.82
C TYR A 211 -12.46 11.50 -20.81
N PRO A 212 -13.22 11.93 -21.83
CA PRO A 212 -14.67 11.80 -21.83
C PRO A 212 -15.11 10.34 -21.72
N GLY A 213 -15.88 10.01 -20.68
CA GLY A 213 -16.41 8.67 -20.42
C GLY A 213 -15.42 7.67 -19.81
N LEU A 214 -14.11 7.96 -19.83
CA LEU A 214 -13.07 7.11 -19.25
C LEU A 214 -12.87 7.41 -17.76
N VAL A 215 -12.83 8.70 -17.38
CA VAL A 215 -12.64 9.12 -15.99
C VAL A 215 -13.99 9.51 -15.38
N LYS A 216 -14.29 8.96 -14.20
CA LYS A 216 -15.50 9.23 -13.42
C LYS A 216 -15.12 9.78 -12.07
N ILE A 217 -15.90 10.72 -11.55
CA ILE A 217 -15.70 11.30 -10.22
C ILE A 217 -16.86 10.86 -9.33
N VAL A 218 -16.52 10.28 -8.16
CA VAL A 218 -17.44 9.92 -7.09
C VAL A 218 -17.16 10.86 -5.93
N ARG A 219 -18.16 11.63 -5.49
CA ARG A 219 -18.00 12.58 -4.38
C ARG A 219 -18.78 12.11 -3.16
N ASN A 220 -18.07 11.95 -2.04
CA ASN A 220 -18.72 11.70 -0.75
C ASN A 220 -19.38 12.99 -0.24
N SER A 221 -20.56 12.86 0.38
CA SER A 221 -21.29 13.99 0.97
C SER A 221 -20.73 14.44 2.33
N LYS A 222 -19.88 13.61 2.94
CA LYS A 222 -19.17 13.85 4.19
C LYS A 222 -17.82 13.14 4.16
N ARG A 223 -16.93 13.48 5.09
CA ARG A 223 -15.65 12.79 5.24
C ARG A 223 -15.86 11.36 5.77
N GLU A 224 -15.63 10.37 4.94
CA GLU A 224 -15.84 8.96 5.26
C GLU A 224 -14.56 8.26 5.73
N GLY A 225 -13.39 8.74 5.29
CA GLY A 225 -12.09 8.12 5.53
C GLY A 225 -11.68 7.16 4.40
N LEU A 226 -10.39 6.80 4.38
CA LEU A 226 -9.78 6.00 3.30
C LEU A 226 -10.54 4.69 3.03
N ILE A 227 -10.95 4.00 4.09
CA ILE A 227 -11.57 2.68 4.04
C ILE A 227 -12.91 2.71 3.32
N ARG A 228 -13.82 3.58 3.75
CA ARG A 228 -15.15 3.71 3.17
C ARG A 228 -15.11 4.35 1.77
N ALA A 229 -14.16 5.25 1.52
CA ALA A 229 -13.91 5.77 0.18
C ALA A 229 -13.46 4.67 -0.80
N ARG A 230 -12.61 3.70 -0.39
CA ARG A 230 -12.30 2.50 -1.19
C ARG A 230 -13.55 1.70 -1.53
N ILE A 231 -14.43 1.50 -0.55
CA ILE A 231 -15.70 0.79 -0.75
C ILE A 231 -16.60 1.52 -1.75
N HIS A 232 -16.68 2.85 -1.68
CA HIS A 232 -17.44 3.64 -2.65
C HIS A 232 -16.85 3.56 -4.06
N GLY A 233 -15.52 3.56 -4.18
CA GLY A 233 -14.84 3.32 -5.46
C GLY A 233 -15.12 1.93 -6.03
N TRP A 234 -15.12 0.89 -5.18
CA TRP A 234 -15.51 -0.46 -5.58
C TRP A 234 -16.96 -0.54 -6.07
N ASN A 235 -17.89 0.12 -5.37
CA ASN A 235 -19.31 0.15 -5.75
C ASN A 235 -19.52 0.79 -7.13
N ALA A 236 -18.68 1.78 -7.49
CA ALA A 236 -18.75 2.45 -8.79
C ALA A 236 -18.02 1.68 -9.90
N ALA A 237 -17.15 0.73 -9.56
CA ALA A 237 -16.36 -0.05 -10.51
C ALA A 237 -17.18 -1.13 -11.23
N THR A 238 -16.94 -1.25 -12.52
CA THR A 238 -17.69 -2.14 -13.43
C THR A 238 -16.82 -3.19 -14.11
N ALA A 239 -15.49 -3.07 -14.06
CA ALA A 239 -14.58 -4.06 -14.63
C ALA A 239 -14.47 -5.32 -13.75
N PRO A 240 -14.05 -6.47 -14.31
CA PRO A 240 -13.79 -7.69 -13.55
C PRO A 240 -12.70 -7.52 -12.49
N VAL A 241 -11.69 -6.69 -12.75
CA VAL A 241 -10.59 -6.42 -11.82
C VAL A 241 -10.63 -4.97 -11.35
N VAL A 242 -10.35 -4.73 -10.07
CA VAL A 242 -10.26 -3.38 -9.49
C VAL A 242 -8.88 -3.17 -8.90
N GLY A 243 -8.22 -2.08 -9.30
CA GLY A 243 -6.96 -1.63 -8.71
C GLY A 243 -7.17 -0.39 -7.86
N PHE A 244 -6.84 -0.45 -6.57
CA PHE A 244 -6.89 0.69 -5.66
C PHE A 244 -5.50 1.28 -5.54
N PHE A 245 -5.40 2.60 -5.70
CA PHE A 245 -4.15 3.34 -5.61
C PHE A 245 -4.36 4.64 -4.86
N ASP A 246 -3.33 5.09 -4.13
CA ASP A 246 -3.27 6.46 -3.66
C ASP A 246 -3.26 7.44 -4.86
N ALA A 247 -3.79 8.64 -4.68
CA ALA A 247 -3.87 9.64 -5.75
C ALA A 247 -2.53 10.35 -6.09
N HIS A 248 -1.42 9.84 -5.57
CA HIS A 248 -0.08 10.40 -5.70
C HIS A 248 0.94 9.34 -6.11
N VAL A 249 0.64 8.69 -7.24
CA VAL A 249 1.43 7.63 -7.85
C VAL A 249 1.74 7.90 -9.32
N GLU A 250 2.80 7.29 -9.83
CA GLU A 250 3.14 7.27 -11.27
C GLU A 250 3.42 5.83 -11.70
N PHE A 251 2.71 5.36 -12.71
CA PHE A 251 2.76 4.00 -13.22
C PHE A 251 3.92 3.82 -14.18
N ASN A 252 4.62 2.69 -14.06
CA ASN A 252 5.66 2.32 -15.01
C ASN A 252 5.08 1.56 -16.21
N THR A 253 5.85 1.47 -17.28
CA THR A 253 5.46 0.69 -18.46
C THR A 253 5.28 -0.80 -18.12
N GLY A 254 4.24 -1.43 -18.68
CA GLY A 254 3.97 -2.86 -18.54
C GLY A 254 3.64 -3.31 -17.12
N TRP A 255 2.98 -2.44 -16.33
CA TRP A 255 2.59 -2.74 -14.95
C TRP A 255 1.34 -3.62 -14.86
N ALA A 256 0.41 -3.49 -15.82
CA ALA A 256 -0.93 -4.06 -15.72
C ALA A 256 -0.98 -5.54 -16.13
N GLU A 257 -0.33 -5.87 -17.24
CA GLU A 257 -0.31 -7.19 -17.86
C GLU A 257 0.15 -8.32 -16.90
N PRO A 258 1.30 -8.18 -16.18
CA PRO A 258 1.69 -9.18 -15.18
C PRO A 258 0.65 -9.35 -14.07
N ILE A 259 0.05 -8.25 -13.60
CA ILE A 259 -0.95 -8.29 -12.52
C ILE A 259 -2.21 -9.03 -13.00
N LEU A 260 -2.74 -8.64 -14.15
CA LEU A 260 -3.96 -9.21 -14.71
C LEU A 260 -3.79 -10.69 -15.08
N THR A 261 -2.59 -11.07 -15.52
CA THR A 261 -2.25 -12.49 -15.77
C THR A 261 -2.36 -13.30 -14.48
N ARG A 262 -1.77 -12.81 -13.37
CA ARG A 262 -1.79 -13.52 -12.08
C ARG A 262 -3.19 -13.66 -11.47
N ILE A 263 -4.04 -12.65 -11.65
CA ILE A 263 -5.44 -12.69 -11.21
C ILE A 263 -6.26 -13.61 -12.13
N LYS A 264 -6.02 -13.60 -13.44
CA LYS A 264 -6.71 -14.52 -14.38
C LYS A 264 -6.42 -15.98 -14.07
N GLU A 265 -5.19 -16.30 -13.65
CA GLU A 265 -4.79 -17.65 -13.24
C GLU A 265 -5.50 -18.11 -11.96
N ASP A 266 -5.84 -17.19 -11.07
CA ASP A 266 -6.49 -17.46 -9.78
C ASP A 266 -7.06 -16.15 -9.22
N HIS A 267 -8.39 -16.04 -9.27
CA HIS A 267 -9.10 -14.84 -8.89
C HIS A 267 -9.03 -14.54 -7.37
N THR A 268 -8.57 -15.50 -6.55
CA THR A 268 -8.46 -15.34 -5.09
C THR A 268 -7.16 -14.65 -4.64
N ARG A 269 -6.31 -14.25 -5.60
CA ARG A 269 -5.05 -13.55 -5.34
C ARG A 269 -5.27 -12.05 -5.27
N ILE A 270 -4.71 -11.42 -4.23
CA ILE A 270 -4.51 -9.97 -4.20
C ILE A 270 -3.07 -9.68 -4.62
N ILE A 271 -2.93 -8.87 -5.65
CA ILE A 271 -1.65 -8.56 -6.25
C ILE A 271 -1.23 -7.14 -5.92
N LEU A 272 0.03 -6.98 -5.50
CA LEU A 272 0.67 -5.71 -5.19
C LEU A 272 1.75 -5.43 -6.24
N PRO A 273 1.80 -4.24 -6.84
CA PRO A 273 2.98 -3.84 -7.57
C PRO A 273 4.15 -3.61 -6.61
N ALA A 274 5.37 -3.79 -7.09
CA ALA A 274 6.55 -3.28 -6.40
C ALA A 274 6.52 -1.74 -6.43
N ILE A 275 6.78 -1.13 -5.27
CA ILE A 275 6.67 0.32 -5.09
C ILE A 275 8.03 0.97 -5.18
N ASP A 276 8.17 1.98 -6.04
CA ASP A 276 9.32 2.89 -6.10
C ASP A 276 9.03 4.20 -5.36
N ASN A 277 10.07 4.93 -4.95
CA ASN A 277 9.90 6.18 -4.21
C ASN A 277 9.96 7.39 -5.13
N ILE A 278 9.02 8.31 -4.98
CA ILE A 278 9.10 9.68 -5.51
C ILE A 278 9.45 10.60 -4.35
N LYS A 279 10.64 11.20 -4.38
CA LYS A 279 11.12 12.08 -3.32
C LYS A 279 10.19 13.28 -3.14
N TYR A 280 9.76 13.51 -1.91
CA TYR A 280 8.82 14.59 -1.59
C TYR A 280 9.30 15.99 -1.98
N ASN A 281 10.61 16.26 -1.99
CA ASN A 281 11.16 17.59 -2.21
C ASN A 281 11.57 17.85 -3.66
N THR A 282 12.15 16.87 -4.34
CA THR A 282 12.73 16.99 -5.69
C THR A 282 11.93 16.26 -6.76
N PHE A 283 10.96 15.43 -6.39
CA PHE A 283 10.21 14.55 -7.30
C PHE A 283 11.08 13.56 -8.10
N GLU A 284 12.32 13.33 -7.65
CA GLU A 284 13.18 12.26 -8.17
C GLU A 284 12.55 10.90 -7.91
N VAL A 285 12.56 10.04 -8.92
CA VAL A 285 12.13 8.64 -8.79
C VAL A 285 13.33 7.78 -8.42
N GLN A 286 13.27 7.12 -7.27
CA GLN A 286 14.30 6.23 -6.76
C GLN A 286 13.80 4.79 -6.70
N GLN A 287 14.62 3.87 -7.19
CA GLN A 287 14.32 2.45 -7.14
C GLN A 287 14.34 1.95 -5.69
N TYR A 288 13.25 1.31 -5.27
CA TYR A 288 13.26 0.49 -4.06
C TYR A 288 13.55 -0.97 -4.38
N ALA A 289 14.26 -1.64 -3.46
CA ALA A 289 14.53 -3.06 -3.57
C ALA A 289 13.23 -3.86 -3.53
N ASN A 290 13.21 -5.00 -4.23
CA ASN A 290 12.09 -5.92 -4.14
C ASN A 290 12.03 -6.49 -2.71
N ALA A 291 10.86 -6.39 -2.09
CA ALA A 291 10.63 -6.78 -0.71
C ALA A 291 9.24 -7.42 -0.57
N ALA A 292 9.09 -8.27 0.43
CA ALA A 292 7.77 -8.64 0.92
C ALA A 292 7.29 -7.56 1.92
N HIS A 293 6.02 -7.58 2.27
CA HIS A 293 5.43 -6.63 3.22
C HIS A 293 4.95 -7.37 4.47
N GLY A 294 5.42 -6.89 5.63
CA GLY A 294 5.04 -7.40 6.94
C GLY A 294 4.51 -6.27 7.83
N TYR A 295 4.39 -6.58 9.11
CA TYR A 295 4.00 -5.61 10.14
C TYR A 295 4.58 -5.99 11.51
N ASN A 296 4.59 -5.03 12.43
CA ASN A 296 4.89 -5.25 13.85
C ASN A 296 3.59 -5.43 14.67
N TRP A 297 3.68 -5.73 15.97
CA TRP A 297 2.49 -5.92 16.81
C TRP A 297 1.66 -4.66 17.06
N GLY A 298 2.17 -3.46 16.73
CA GLY A 298 1.35 -2.25 16.66
C GLY A 298 0.46 -2.19 15.42
N LEU A 299 0.57 -3.19 14.53
CA LEU A 299 -0.02 -3.26 13.19
C LEU A 299 0.47 -2.14 12.26
N TRP A 300 1.71 -1.68 12.48
CA TRP A 300 2.40 -0.80 11.55
C TRP A 300 3.05 -1.63 10.44
N CYS A 301 2.76 -1.29 9.18
CA CYS A 301 3.35 -1.95 8.02
C CYS A 301 4.85 -1.66 7.92
N MET A 302 5.60 -2.63 7.40
CA MET A 302 7.03 -2.52 7.14
C MET A 302 7.42 -3.38 5.94
N TYR A 303 8.50 -3.00 5.26
CA TYR A 303 9.16 -3.88 4.30
C TYR A 303 9.91 -4.98 5.06
N ILE A 304 9.79 -6.21 4.59
CA ILE A 304 10.52 -7.37 5.12
C ILE A 304 11.29 -8.06 3.98
N ILE A 305 12.28 -8.84 4.37
CA ILE A 305 13.07 -9.64 3.42
C ILE A 305 12.11 -10.63 2.73
N PRO A 306 12.22 -10.82 1.39
CA PRO A 306 11.48 -11.86 0.69
C PRO A 306 11.67 -13.25 1.33
N PRO A 307 10.70 -14.17 1.20
CA PRO A 307 10.83 -15.52 1.72
C PRO A 307 12.11 -16.20 1.21
N GLN A 308 12.75 -17.01 2.07
CA GLN A 308 14.01 -17.67 1.73
C GLN A 308 13.92 -18.51 0.44
N GLU A 309 12.80 -19.19 0.21
CA GLU A 309 12.53 -19.95 -1.02
C GLU A 309 12.64 -19.08 -2.29
N TRP A 310 12.17 -17.82 -2.23
CA TRP A 310 12.26 -16.89 -3.35
C TRP A 310 13.72 -16.47 -3.59
N LEU A 311 14.47 -16.21 -2.51
CA LEU A 311 15.89 -15.87 -2.58
C LEU A 311 16.72 -17.02 -3.17
N ASP A 312 16.45 -18.25 -2.72
CA ASP A 312 17.14 -19.47 -3.16
C ASP A 312 16.89 -19.75 -4.65
N LYS A 313 15.68 -19.43 -5.15
CA LYS A 313 15.34 -19.55 -6.57
C LYS A 313 16.12 -18.57 -7.46
N GLY A 314 16.46 -17.38 -6.93
CA GLY A 314 17.23 -16.36 -7.65
C GLY A 314 16.55 -15.80 -8.91
N ASP A 315 15.23 -15.97 -9.04
CA ASP A 315 14.47 -15.50 -10.19
C ASP A 315 13.73 -14.21 -9.88
N GLU A 316 14.34 -13.08 -10.22
CA GLU A 316 13.81 -11.74 -9.93
C GLU A 316 12.48 -11.41 -10.62
N THR A 317 12.00 -12.24 -11.56
CA THR A 317 10.68 -12.08 -12.17
C THR A 317 9.58 -12.78 -11.38
N ALA A 318 9.94 -13.70 -10.47
CA ALA A 318 8.97 -14.52 -9.76
C ALA A 318 8.18 -13.66 -8.75
N PRO A 319 6.87 -13.93 -8.58
CA PRO A 319 6.07 -13.31 -7.52
C PRO A 319 6.67 -13.54 -6.14
N ILE A 320 6.64 -12.51 -5.29
CA ILE A 320 7.08 -12.58 -3.90
C ILE A 320 5.84 -12.77 -3.03
N ARG A 321 5.74 -13.91 -2.36
CA ARG A 321 4.67 -14.13 -1.37
C ARG A 321 4.82 -13.14 -0.22
N THR A 322 3.73 -12.49 0.17
CA THR A 322 3.74 -11.43 1.19
C THR A 322 2.68 -11.63 2.27
N PRO A 323 3.02 -11.51 3.57
CA PRO A 323 2.05 -11.62 4.66
C PRO A 323 0.95 -10.56 4.66
N ALA A 324 1.33 -9.32 4.33
CA ALA A 324 0.43 -8.18 4.30
C ALA A 324 0.67 -7.34 3.05
N MET A 325 0.05 -6.16 3.01
CA MET A 325 0.27 -5.15 1.99
C MET A 325 0.62 -3.80 2.63
N ILE A 326 1.43 -3.03 1.93
CA ILE A 326 1.55 -1.60 2.20
C ILE A 326 0.29 -0.92 1.67
N GLY A 327 -0.27 -0.01 2.45
CA GLY A 327 -1.59 0.56 2.19
C GLY A 327 -1.69 1.43 0.94
N CYS A 328 -0.63 1.66 0.16
CA CYS A 328 -0.66 2.58 -0.99
C CYS A 328 -1.33 2.00 -2.24
N SER A 329 -1.29 0.67 -2.43
CA SER A 329 -1.96 0.05 -3.59
C SER A 329 -2.20 -1.45 -3.44
N PHE A 330 -3.23 -1.94 -4.14
CA PHE A 330 -3.47 -3.36 -4.38
C PHE A 330 -4.44 -3.55 -5.55
N VAL A 331 -4.36 -4.70 -6.21
CA VAL A 331 -5.24 -5.07 -7.32
C VAL A 331 -5.88 -6.42 -7.01
N VAL A 332 -7.19 -6.51 -7.22
CA VAL A 332 -8.00 -7.66 -6.82
C VAL A 332 -9.15 -7.90 -7.80
N ASP A 333 -9.56 -9.17 -7.92
CA ASP A 333 -10.81 -9.51 -8.58
C ASP A 333 -12.01 -8.87 -7.84
N ARG A 334 -12.91 -8.24 -8.60
CA ARG A 334 -14.01 -7.44 -8.04
C ARG A 334 -14.99 -8.30 -7.24
N GLU A 335 -15.31 -9.49 -7.73
CA GLU A 335 -16.29 -10.39 -7.12
C GLU A 335 -15.69 -11.01 -5.87
N TYR A 336 -14.48 -11.54 -5.96
CA TYR A 336 -13.74 -12.07 -4.82
C TYR A 336 -13.61 -11.06 -3.69
N PHE A 337 -13.29 -9.79 -3.98
CA PHE A 337 -13.20 -8.76 -2.96
C PHE A 337 -14.54 -8.55 -2.21
N GLY A 338 -15.65 -8.63 -2.93
CA GLY A 338 -17.00 -8.60 -2.36
C GLY A 338 -17.31 -9.82 -1.51
N GLU A 339 -16.97 -11.02 -1.99
CA GLU A 339 -17.17 -12.30 -1.30
C GLU A 339 -16.46 -12.35 0.06
N ILE A 340 -15.21 -11.87 0.11
CA ILE A 340 -14.46 -11.81 1.36
C ILE A 340 -14.86 -10.64 2.26
N GLY A 341 -15.81 -9.80 1.86
CA GLY A 341 -16.39 -8.73 2.68
C GLY A 341 -15.62 -7.41 2.65
N LEU A 342 -15.09 -7.00 1.49
CA LEU A 342 -14.47 -5.69 1.21
C LEU A 342 -13.43 -5.26 2.25
N LEU A 343 -13.38 -4.01 2.70
CA LEU A 343 -12.66 -3.61 3.91
C LEU A 343 -13.64 -3.51 5.09
N ASP A 344 -13.17 -3.53 6.33
CA ASP A 344 -14.03 -3.32 7.51
C ASP A 344 -14.57 -1.88 7.54
N PRO A 345 -15.86 -1.63 7.26
CA PRO A 345 -16.41 -0.27 7.21
C PRO A 345 -16.48 0.41 8.59
N GLY A 346 -16.26 -0.35 9.67
CA GLY A 346 -16.14 0.19 11.02
C GLY A 346 -14.75 0.73 11.36
N MET A 347 -13.75 0.55 10.48
CA MET A 347 -12.47 1.26 10.59
C MET A 347 -12.62 2.71 10.16
N GLU A 348 -11.91 3.59 10.88
CA GLU A 348 -12.08 5.04 10.73
C GLU A 348 -10.78 5.70 10.26
N VAL A 349 -10.93 6.72 9.40
CA VAL A 349 -9.87 7.60 8.90
C VAL A 349 -8.75 6.86 8.15
N TYR A 350 -7.81 6.23 8.86
CA TYR A 350 -6.58 5.65 8.32
C TYR A 350 -5.97 4.61 9.28
N GLY A 351 -5.38 3.56 8.71
CA GLY A 351 -4.50 2.63 9.41
C GLY A 351 -5.17 1.33 9.83
N GLY A 352 -4.43 0.23 9.70
CA GLY A 352 -4.85 -1.11 10.08
C GLY A 352 -5.61 -1.88 9.00
N GLU A 353 -6.22 -1.20 8.02
CA GLU A 353 -7.04 -1.84 6.99
C GLU A 353 -6.22 -2.75 6.05
N ASN A 354 -5.00 -2.32 5.76
CA ASN A 354 -4.05 -3.04 4.93
C ASN A 354 -3.55 -4.31 5.61
N ILE A 355 -3.37 -4.27 6.93
CA ILE A 355 -2.94 -5.41 7.73
C ILE A 355 -4.10 -6.38 7.97
N GLU A 356 -5.29 -5.86 8.28
CA GLU A 356 -6.52 -6.64 8.42
C GLU A 356 -6.83 -7.44 7.16
N LEU A 357 -6.74 -6.79 5.99
CA LEU A 357 -6.99 -7.45 4.71
C LEU A 357 -5.98 -8.60 4.49
N GLY A 358 -4.70 -8.38 4.77
CA GLY A 358 -3.68 -9.44 4.62
C GLY A 358 -3.91 -10.63 5.53
N MET A 359 -4.21 -10.40 6.81
CA MET A 359 -4.56 -11.47 7.74
C MET A 359 -5.78 -12.26 7.27
N ARG A 360 -6.82 -11.57 6.80
CA ARG A 360 -8.05 -12.20 6.33
C ARG A 360 -7.84 -13.02 5.07
N VAL A 361 -7.22 -12.46 4.03
CA VAL A 361 -7.02 -13.14 2.74
C VAL A 361 -6.33 -14.47 2.94
N TRP A 362 -5.22 -14.48 3.68
CA TRP A 362 -4.47 -15.70 3.97
C TRP A 362 -5.25 -16.69 4.83
N GLN A 363 -5.91 -16.23 5.90
CA GLN A 363 -6.67 -17.13 6.76
C GLN A 363 -7.88 -17.72 6.04
N CYS A 364 -8.49 -17.01 5.09
CA CYS A 364 -9.72 -17.41 4.42
C CYS A 364 -9.48 -18.07 3.04
N GLY A 365 -8.26 -18.49 2.73
CA GLY A 365 -7.95 -19.36 1.58
C GLY A 365 -7.42 -18.69 0.32
N GLY A 366 -7.30 -17.36 0.30
CA GLY A 366 -6.63 -16.64 -0.78
C GLY A 366 -5.12 -16.46 -0.53
N SER A 367 -4.48 -15.65 -1.37
CA SER A 367 -3.06 -15.31 -1.23
C SER A 367 -2.75 -13.87 -1.59
N MET A 368 -1.58 -13.40 -1.17
CA MET A 368 -1.05 -12.09 -1.54
C MET A 368 0.35 -12.19 -2.11
N GLU A 369 0.61 -11.44 -3.17
CA GLU A 369 1.88 -11.44 -3.89
C GLU A 369 2.33 -10.03 -4.27
N VAL A 370 3.62 -9.71 -4.10
CA VAL A 370 4.26 -8.56 -4.72
C VAL A 370 4.88 -9.00 -6.05
N LEU A 371 4.61 -8.28 -7.14
CA LEU A 371 5.18 -8.59 -8.45
C LEU A 371 6.34 -7.65 -8.80
N PRO A 372 7.60 -8.13 -8.83
CA PRO A 372 8.74 -7.31 -9.25
C PRO A 372 8.63 -6.71 -10.66
N CYS A 373 7.92 -7.40 -11.56
CA CYS A 373 7.71 -6.96 -12.94
C CYS A 373 6.64 -5.86 -13.09
N ALA A 374 5.81 -5.64 -12.09
CA ALA A 374 4.82 -4.56 -12.07
C ALA A 374 5.29 -3.48 -11.10
N ARG A 375 5.67 -2.29 -11.60
CA ARG A 375 6.21 -1.22 -10.77
C ARG A 375 5.36 0.03 -10.81
N VAL A 376 5.17 0.65 -9.65
CA VAL A 376 4.47 1.92 -9.47
C VAL A 376 5.28 2.79 -8.52
N ALA A 377 5.58 4.03 -8.91
CA ALA A 377 6.26 4.98 -8.06
C ALA A 377 5.24 5.74 -7.19
N HIS A 378 5.54 5.98 -5.92
CA HIS A 378 4.66 6.61 -4.93
C HIS A 378 5.37 7.75 -4.21
N ILE A 379 4.68 8.87 -3.96
CA ILE A 379 5.25 10.01 -3.22
C ILE A 379 5.34 9.70 -1.71
N GLU A 380 6.57 9.58 -1.21
CA GLU A 380 6.85 9.42 0.22
C GLU A 380 6.63 10.73 0.96
N ARG A 381 5.54 10.88 1.72
CA ARG A 381 5.28 12.11 2.48
C ARG A 381 6.14 12.22 3.73
N THR A 382 6.52 13.45 4.08
CA THR A 382 7.13 13.75 5.38
C THR A 382 6.13 13.77 6.54
N LYS A 383 4.85 13.99 6.25
CA LYS A 383 3.75 13.93 7.22
C LYS A 383 2.43 13.53 6.58
N LYS A 384 1.49 13.05 7.40
CA LYS A 384 0.16 12.61 6.97
C LYS A 384 -0.87 13.72 7.27
N PRO A 385 -1.32 14.52 6.28
CA PRO A 385 -2.17 15.69 6.53
C PRO A 385 -3.66 15.36 6.74
N TYR A 386 -4.01 14.08 6.93
CA TYR A 386 -5.41 13.63 6.87
C TYR A 386 -6.21 13.91 8.13
N ASN A 387 -5.55 13.93 9.30
CA ASN A 387 -6.15 14.16 10.62
C ASN A 387 -5.05 14.48 11.64
N ASN A 388 -5.38 15.21 12.71
CA ASN A 388 -4.43 15.55 13.78
C ASN A 388 -4.25 14.42 14.80
N ASP A 389 -5.20 13.49 14.92
CA ASP A 389 -5.18 12.40 15.91
C ASP A 389 -5.06 11.02 15.26
N ILE A 390 -4.01 10.84 14.43
CA ILE A 390 -3.77 9.56 13.74
C ILE A 390 -3.50 8.43 14.75
N ASP A 391 -2.90 8.73 15.91
CA ASP A 391 -2.58 7.72 16.93
C ASP A 391 -3.84 7.06 17.49
N TYR A 392 -4.87 7.85 17.82
CA TYR A 392 -6.14 7.31 18.31
C TYR A 392 -6.80 6.39 17.29
N TYR A 393 -6.95 6.83 16.03
CA TYR A 393 -7.61 6.03 15.00
C TYR A 393 -6.81 4.78 14.63
N ALA A 394 -5.48 4.88 14.55
CA ALA A 394 -4.62 3.72 14.29
C ALA A 394 -4.76 2.67 15.42
N LYS A 395 -4.73 3.12 16.68
CA LYS A 395 -4.95 2.26 17.85
C LYS A 395 -6.33 1.61 17.83
N ARG A 396 -7.38 2.40 17.59
CA ARG A 396 -8.76 1.92 17.49
C ARG A 396 -8.91 0.84 16.42
N ASN A 397 -8.45 1.11 15.20
CA ASN A 397 -8.54 0.17 14.08
C ASN A 397 -7.69 -1.08 14.31
N ALA A 398 -6.52 -0.93 14.94
CA ALA A 398 -5.68 -2.07 15.30
C ALA A 398 -6.38 -3.02 16.29
N LEU A 399 -7.11 -2.48 17.27
CA LEU A 399 -7.91 -3.30 18.20
C LEU A 399 -9.07 -4.01 17.50
N ARG A 400 -9.76 -3.34 16.57
CA ARG A 400 -10.79 -4.02 15.74
C ARG A 400 -10.22 -5.21 15.00
N ALA A 401 -9.08 -5.03 14.33
CA ALA A 401 -8.42 -6.10 13.60
C ALA A 401 -7.98 -7.24 14.55
N ALA A 402 -7.43 -6.90 15.71
CA ALA A 402 -6.95 -7.86 16.70
C ALA A 402 -8.08 -8.72 17.27
N GLU A 403 -9.20 -8.11 17.63
CA GLU A 403 -10.37 -8.81 18.19
C GLU A 403 -11.00 -9.79 17.20
N VAL A 404 -10.91 -9.52 15.89
CA VAL A 404 -11.51 -10.37 14.87
C VAL A 404 -10.55 -11.45 14.38
N TRP A 405 -9.28 -11.12 14.15
CA TRP A 405 -8.38 -11.94 13.33
C TRP A 405 -7.18 -12.54 14.05
N MET A 406 -6.92 -12.15 15.31
CA MET A 406 -5.67 -12.50 16.00
C MET A 406 -5.83 -13.47 17.17
N ASP A 407 -7.02 -14.01 17.40
CA ASP A 407 -7.28 -15.06 18.40
C ASP A 407 -6.66 -14.72 19.79
N GLU A 408 -5.94 -15.66 20.42
CA GLU A 408 -5.20 -15.44 21.66
C GLU A 408 -4.02 -14.47 21.53
N TYR A 409 -3.52 -14.25 20.31
CA TYR A 409 -2.38 -13.37 20.04
C TYR A 409 -2.76 -11.90 20.07
N LYS A 410 -4.06 -11.56 20.12
CA LYS A 410 -4.52 -10.17 20.29
C LYS A 410 -3.82 -9.45 21.44
N SER A 411 -3.47 -10.17 22.52
CA SER A 411 -2.72 -9.63 23.66
C SER A 411 -1.44 -8.89 23.26
N HIS A 412 -0.80 -9.28 22.15
CA HIS A 412 0.40 -8.64 21.63
C HIS A 412 0.14 -7.22 21.10
N VAL A 413 -1.04 -6.99 20.51
CA VAL A 413 -1.49 -5.66 20.08
C VAL A 413 -1.75 -4.77 21.29
N TYR A 414 -2.45 -5.28 22.30
CA TYR A 414 -2.65 -4.57 23.57
C TYR A 414 -1.32 -4.24 24.27
N MET A 415 -0.35 -5.15 24.23
CA MET A 415 1.02 -4.89 24.71
C MET A 415 1.72 -3.79 23.92
N ALA A 416 1.70 -3.86 22.58
CA ALA A 416 2.36 -2.89 21.72
C ALA A 416 1.83 -1.46 21.93
N TRP A 417 0.52 -1.32 22.18
CA TRP A 417 -0.13 -0.05 22.47
C TRP A 417 -0.14 0.33 23.95
N ASN A 418 0.44 -0.50 24.84
CA ASN A 418 0.51 -0.30 26.28
C ASN A 418 -0.86 -0.03 26.95
N ILE A 419 -1.88 -0.81 26.57
CA ILE A 419 -3.25 -0.67 27.08
C ILE A 419 -3.77 -1.98 27.68
N PRO A 420 -4.60 -1.95 28.74
CA PRO A 420 -5.11 -3.16 29.37
C PRO A 420 -6.16 -3.87 28.51
N ILE A 421 -6.18 -5.20 28.54
CA ILE A 421 -7.09 -6.03 27.72
C ILE A 421 -8.56 -5.87 28.11
N ASN A 422 -8.87 -5.86 29.42
CA ASN A 422 -10.25 -5.87 29.89
C ASN A 422 -10.92 -4.47 29.87
N ASN A 423 -10.13 -3.40 29.82
CA ASN A 423 -10.65 -2.03 29.81
C ASN A 423 -9.70 -1.09 29.04
N PRO A 424 -9.58 -1.26 27.71
CA PRO A 424 -8.55 -0.59 26.91
C PRO A 424 -8.62 0.94 26.92
N GLY A 425 -9.74 1.52 27.37
CA GLY A 425 -9.96 2.97 27.33
C GLY A 425 -10.13 3.52 25.91
N VAL A 426 -10.25 2.63 24.92
CA VAL A 426 -10.49 2.95 23.51
C VAL A 426 -11.70 2.16 23.06
N ASP A 427 -12.75 2.85 22.62
CA ASP A 427 -13.91 2.22 22.03
C ASP A 427 -13.64 1.90 20.55
N PHE A 428 -13.38 0.63 20.29
CA PHE A 428 -13.18 0.12 18.94
C PHE A 428 -14.49 -0.25 18.22
N GLY A 429 -15.65 -0.09 18.87
CA GLY A 429 -16.97 -0.35 18.30
C GLY A 429 -17.31 -1.83 18.11
N ASP A 430 -18.50 -2.10 17.55
CA ASP A 430 -18.96 -3.47 17.31
C ASP A 430 -18.19 -4.14 16.16
N VAL A 431 -17.81 -5.40 16.37
CA VAL A 431 -17.09 -6.26 15.43
C VAL A 431 -17.87 -7.55 15.10
N SER A 432 -19.12 -7.67 15.56
CA SER A 432 -19.95 -8.87 15.41
C SER A 432 -20.11 -9.33 13.96
N GLU A 433 -20.30 -8.40 13.02
CA GLU A 433 -20.40 -8.71 11.60
C GLU A 433 -19.10 -9.29 11.02
N ARG A 434 -17.94 -8.76 11.45
CA ARG A 434 -16.61 -9.24 11.02
C ARG A 434 -16.32 -10.63 11.59
N LEU A 435 -16.72 -10.90 12.84
CA LEU A 435 -16.66 -12.23 13.44
C LEU A 435 -17.56 -13.24 12.71
N ALA A 436 -18.79 -12.84 12.36
CA ALA A 436 -19.71 -13.67 11.60
C ALA A 436 -19.18 -13.98 10.19
N LEU A 437 -18.57 -13.00 9.53
CA LEU A 437 -17.87 -13.18 8.25
C LEU A 437 -16.74 -14.21 8.36
N ARG A 438 -15.84 -14.05 9.35
CA ARG A 438 -14.74 -15.00 9.59
C ARG A 438 -15.23 -16.43 9.78
N LYS A 439 -16.33 -16.61 10.53
CA LYS A 439 -16.97 -17.91 10.74
C LYS A 439 -17.58 -18.48 9.46
N ARG A 440 -18.27 -17.64 8.67
CA ARG A 440 -18.92 -18.05 7.41
C ARG A 440 -17.91 -18.53 6.37
N LEU A 441 -16.78 -17.83 6.26
CA LEU A 441 -15.69 -18.17 5.35
C LEU A 441 -14.81 -19.33 5.84
N GLN A 442 -15.08 -19.88 7.04
CA GLN A 442 -14.33 -20.98 7.63
C GLN A 442 -12.82 -20.71 7.69
N CYS A 443 -12.45 -19.48 8.03
CA CYS A 443 -11.06 -19.06 8.02
C CYS A 443 -10.23 -19.80 9.06
N ARG A 444 -8.96 -20.03 8.75
CA ARG A 444 -7.95 -20.63 9.61
C ARG A 444 -7.65 -19.73 10.82
N SER A 445 -6.96 -20.29 11.81
CA SER A 445 -6.53 -19.55 13.00
C SER A 445 -5.35 -18.62 12.69
N PHE A 446 -5.16 -17.62 13.56
CA PHE A 446 -4.00 -16.74 13.49
C PHE A 446 -2.70 -17.49 13.78
N ARG A 447 -2.75 -18.53 14.61
CA ARG A 447 -1.62 -19.45 14.79
C ARG A 447 -1.17 -20.07 13.46
N TRP A 448 -2.12 -20.54 12.65
CA TRP A 448 -1.79 -21.08 11.33
C TRP A 448 -1.14 -20.01 10.44
N TYR A 449 -1.66 -18.78 10.48
CA TYR A 449 -1.09 -17.64 9.74
C TYR A 449 0.37 -17.38 10.15
N LEU A 450 0.67 -17.33 11.45
CA LEU A 450 2.05 -17.16 11.92
C LEU A 450 2.95 -18.32 11.48
N GLU A 451 2.48 -19.57 11.58
CA GLU A 451 3.30 -20.74 11.23
C GLU A 451 3.56 -20.89 9.73
N HIS A 452 2.64 -20.44 8.86
CA HIS A 452 2.70 -20.74 7.42
C HIS A 452 2.84 -19.52 6.52
N VAL A 453 2.55 -18.32 7.02
CA VAL A 453 2.53 -17.08 6.23
C VAL A 453 3.57 -16.09 6.74
N TYR A 454 3.66 -15.90 8.06
CA TYR A 454 4.59 -14.93 8.66
C TYR A 454 5.41 -15.50 9.83
N PRO A 455 6.20 -16.58 9.60
CA PRO A 455 6.95 -17.27 10.67
C PRO A 455 8.07 -16.42 11.28
N GLU A 456 8.49 -15.35 10.60
CA GLU A 456 9.51 -14.42 11.06
C GLU A 456 8.98 -13.47 12.14
N MET A 457 7.66 -13.33 12.29
CA MET A 457 7.06 -12.43 13.28
C MET A 457 7.33 -12.95 14.69
N ARG A 458 7.96 -12.13 15.53
CA ARG A 458 8.37 -12.54 16.87
C ARG A 458 7.17 -12.67 17.80
N VAL A 459 7.11 -13.70 18.65
CA VAL A 459 5.95 -13.96 19.54
C VAL A 459 6.36 -13.87 21.02
N TYR A 460 5.47 -13.37 21.87
CA TYR A 460 5.68 -13.10 23.31
C TYR A 460 4.70 -13.86 24.22
N ASN A 461 4.40 -15.12 23.90
CA ASN A 461 3.45 -15.98 24.62
C ASN A 461 3.80 -16.26 26.10
N ASN A 462 5.07 -16.07 26.48
CA ASN A 462 5.54 -16.24 27.85
C ASN A 462 5.31 -15.00 28.74
N THR A 463 4.57 -13.99 28.28
CA THR A 463 4.32 -12.77 29.06
C THR A 463 3.25 -12.98 30.13
N ILE A 464 3.54 -12.55 31.36
CA ILE A 464 2.58 -12.55 32.47
C ILE A 464 1.93 -11.17 32.61
N THR A 465 2.75 -10.13 32.68
CA THR A 465 2.35 -8.73 32.94
C THR A 465 3.23 -7.77 32.13
N TYR A 466 2.68 -6.61 31.80
CA TYR A 466 3.34 -5.62 30.95
C TYR A 466 2.86 -4.19 31.24
N GLY A 467 3.54 -3.24 30.62
CA GLY A 467 3.23 -1.82 30.66
C GLY A 467 4.14 -1.07 31.61
N GLU A 468 3.67 0.09 32.08
CA GLU A 468 4.45 0.95 32.96
C GLU A 468 4.80 0.25 34.28
N VAL A 469 6.07 0.36 34.70
CA VAL A 469 6.55 -0.11 36.00
C VAL A 469 6.71 1.08 36.94
N ARG A 470 5.93 1.10 38.02
CA ARG A 470 5.90 2.21 38.98
C ARG A 470 6.37 1.77 40.35
N ASN A 471 7.13 2.63 41.03
CA ASN A 471 7.55 2.42 42.41
C ASN A 471 6.66 3.23 43.37
N GLY A 472 6.28 2.64 44.50
CA GLY A 472 5.46 3.31 45.51
C GLY A 472 6.07 4.59 46.11
N LYS A 473 7.41 4.75 46.12
CA LYS A 473 8.10 5.97 46.57
C LYS A 473 8.19 7.06 45.50
N ALA A 474 7.92 6.73 44.24
CA ALA A 474 8.08 7.63 43.09
C ALA A 474 6.92 7.43 42.11
N SER A 475 5.68 7.61 42.57
CA SER A 475 4.47 7.24 41.81
C SER A 475 4.27 8.02 40.50
N GLY A 476 4.86 9.21 40.36
CA GLY A 476 4.86 10.02 39.13
C GLY A 476 5.96 9.64 38.12
N TYR A 477 6.81 8.68 38.47
CA TYR A 477 7.92 8.24 37.63
C TYR A 477 7.86 6.75 37.34
N CYS A 478 8.28 6.40 36.14
CA CYS A 478 8.22 5.07 35.59
C CYS A 478 9.63 4.58 35.24
N LEU A 479 9.82 3.27 35.32
CA LEU A 479 11.00 2.63 34.73
C LEU A 479 11.00 2.90 33.22
N ASP A 480 12.12 3.36 32.70
CA ASP A 480 12.25 3.81 31.31
C ASP A 480 13.55 3.28 30.70
N GLN A 481 13.49 2.88 29.43
CA GLN A 481 14.65 2.44 28.67
C GLN A 481 15.72 3.53 28.57
N GLY A 482 15.34 4.81 28.63
CA GLY A 482 16.24 5.92 28.34
C GLY A 482 16.66 5.95 26.88
N SER A 483 17.82 6.53 26.60
CA SER A 483 18.39 6.52 25.25
C SER A 483 18.66 5.08 24.79
N GLU A 484 18.36 4.76 23.53
CA GLU A 484 18.56 3.42 22.99
C GLU A 484 20.02 2.94 23.06
N ASP A 485 20.97 3.89 23.01
CA ASP A 485 22.42 3.64 22.99
C ASP A 485 23.06 3.52 24.37
N ASP A 486 22.40 3.97 25.44
CA ASP A 486 23.04 4.11 26.76
C ASP A 486 23.12 2.80 27.55
N ASP A 487 22.43 1.74 27.10
CA ASP A 487 22.36 0.42 27.74
C ASP A 487 22.07 0.49 29.26
N LYS A 488 21.31 1.51 29.69
CA LYS A 488 21.00 1.79 31.10
C LYS A 488 19.52 2.12 31.25
N ALA A 489 18.85 1.38 32.13
CA ALA A 489 17.51 1.75 32.54
C ALA A 489 17.55 2.97 33.46
N ILE A 490 16.60 3.87 33.28
CA ILE A 490 16.47 5.10 34.06
C ILE A 490 15.09 5.17 34.73
N LEU A 491 14.93 6.19 35.56
CA LEU A 491 13.63 6.59 36.09
C LEU A 491 13.24 7.91 35.42
N TYR A 492 12.06 7.98 34.81
CA TYR A 492 11.61 9.15 34.05
C TYR A 492 10.13 9.45 34.32
N PRO A 493 9.64 10.71 34.19
CA PRO A 493 8.22 11.00 34.31
C PRO A 493 7.36 10.06 33.46
N CYS A 494 6.31 9.50 34.04
CA CYS A 494 5.45 8.56 33.34
C CYS A 494 4.75 9.24 32.15
N HIS A 495 5.00 8.74 30.94
CA HIS A 495 4.36 9.20 29.70
C HIS A 495 3.72 8.06 28.90
N GLY A 496 3.97 6.79 29.27
CA GLY A 496 3.27 5.63 28.70
C GLY A 496 3.63 5.27 27.26
N MET A 497 4.67 5.91 26.70
CA MET A 497 5.18 5.59 25.35
C MET A 497 6.06 4.33 25.38
N SER A 498 6.50 3.88 24.20
CA SER A 498 7.19 2.60 24.02
C SER A 498 8.45 2.41 24.87
N SER A 499 9.20 3.47 25.19
CA SER A 499 10.38 3.37 26.09
C SER A 499 10.03 2.96 27.52
N GLN A 500 8.78 3.16 27.95
CA GLN A 500 8.25 2.79 29.27
C GLN A 500 7.43 1.50 29.25
N LEU A 501 7.39 0.82 28.11
CA LEU A 501 6.77 -0.50 28.01
C LEU A 501 7.73 -1.53 28.64
N ALA A 502 7.36 -2.06 29.79
CA ALA A 502 8.04 -3.22 30.35
C ALA A 502 7.25 -4.50 30.11
N ARG A 503 7.94 -5.63 30.10
CA ARG A 503 7.37 -6.97 29.98
C ARG A 503 8.02 -7.89 31.00
N TYR A 504 7.20 -8.58 31.78
CA TYR A 504 7.67 -9.61 32.71
C TYR A 504 7.24 -10.99 32.22
N SER A 505 8.22 -11.88 31.99
CA SER A 505 7.98 -13.22 31.47
C SER A 505 7.84 -14.29 32.56
N THR A 506 7.32 -15.46 32.20
CA THR A 506 7.27 -16.66 33.06
C THR A 506 8.65 -17.13 33.53
N ASP A 507 9.69 -16.82 32.77
CA ASP A 507 11.06 -17.20 33.11
C ASP A 507 11.67 -16.26 34.18
N GLY A 508 11.00 -15.13 34.45
CA GLY A 508 11.49 -14.07 35.32
C GLY A 508 12.30 -13.00 34.60
N LEU A 509 12.17 -12.86 33.27
CA LEU A 509 12.82 -11.78 32.53
C LEU A 509 12.01 -10.50 32.69
N LEU A 510 12.66 -9.41 33.11
CA LEU A 510 12.10 -8.07 33.05
C LEU A 510 12.74 -7.35 31.85
N GLN A 511 11.96 -7.14 30.80
CA GLN A 511 12.38 -6.49 29.57
C GLN A 511 11.78 -5.09 29.47
N LEU A 512 12.48 -4.17 28.83
CA LEU A 512 12.12 -2.75 28.76
C LEU A 512 12.33 -2.21 27.34
N GLY A 513 11.33 -1.51 26.81
CA GLY A 513 11.34 -0.91 25.47
C GLY A 513 10.23 -1.41 24.52
N PRO A 514 10.26 -0.96 23.26
CA PRO A 514 9.34 -1.42 22.23
C PRO A 514 9.51 -2.91 21.93
N LEU A 515 8.40 -3.58 21.63
CA LEU A 515 8.43 -4.97 21.17
C LEU A 515 9.22 -5.07 19.85
N GLY A 516 10.16 -6.02 19.76
CA GLY A 516 10.77 -6.40 18.49
C GLY A 516 9.72 -6.88 17.47
N SER A 517 9.96 -6.59 16.20
CA SER A 517 9.06 -6.92 15.09
C SER A 517 9.28 -8.34 14.57
N THR A 518 10.49 -8.63 14.09
CA THR A 518 10.85 -9.94 13.53
C THR A 518 11.95 -10.64 14.33
N THR A 519 12.18 -11.92 14.06
CA THR A 519 13.26 -12.70 14.67
C THR A 519 14.65 -12.24 14.24
N PHE A 520 14.77 -11.58 13.08
CA PHE A 520 16.02 -11.06 12.54
C PHE A 520 16.41 -9.66 13.05
N LEU A 521 15.43 -8.90 13.53
CA LEU A 521 15.66 -7.57 14.07
C LEU A 521 15.88 -7.60 15.59
N PRO A 522 16.55 -6.58 16.17
CA PRO A 522 16.75 -6.48 17.60
C PRO A 522 15.43 -6.55 18.38
N ASP A 523 15.47 -7.25 19.52
CA ASP A 523 14.35 -7.33 20.48
C ASP A 523 14.58 -6.42 21.68
N THR A 524 13.55 -6.29 22.51
CA THR A 524 13.58 -5.63 23.81
C THR A 524 14.71 -6.15 24.70
N LYS A 525 15.48 -5.23 25.27
CA LYS A 525 16.61 -5.53 26.15
C LYS A 525 16.10 -6.02 27.51
N CYS A 526 16.86 -6.92 28.13
CA CYS A 526 16.63 -7.40 29.49
C CYS A 526 17.30 -6.49 30.51
N LEU A 527 16.61 -6.21 31.62
CA LEU A 527 17.17 -5.59 32.81
C LEU A 527 18.11 -6.57 33.52
N ILE A 528 19.30 -6.12 33.87
CA ILE A 528 20.37 -6.96 34.40
C ILE A 528 20.99 -6.31 35.63
N ASP A 529 21.27 -7.17 36.61
CA ASP A 529 22.19 -6.87 37.70
C ASP A 529 23.53 -7.63 37.49
N ASP A 530 24.62 -6.89 37.26
CA ASP A 530 25.96 -7.48 37.06
C ASP A 530 26.71 -7.77 38.38
N GLY A 531 26.12 -7.41 39.53
CA GLY A 531 26.72 -7.58 40.86
C GLY A 531 27.84 -6.60 41.20
N ARG A 532 28.27 -5.75 40.25
CA ARG A 532 29.41 -4.83 40.42
C ARG A 532 28.94 -3.39 40.58
N GLY A 533 27.95 -2.99 39.78
CA GLY A 533 27.36 -1.66 39.80
C GLY A 533 26.26 -1.50 40.84
N ARG A 534 25.92 -0.23 41.12
CA ARG A 534 24.67 0.15 41.80
C ARG A 534 23.56 0.50 40.83
N MET A 535 23.84 0.65 39.53
CA MET A 535 22.83 0.97 38.52
C MET A 535 22.47 -0.30 37.75
N PRO A 536 21.19 -0.53 37.44
CA PRO A 536 20.83 -1.62 36.54
C PRO A 536 21.28 -1.31 35.11
N SER A 537 21.59 -2.36 34.34
CA SER A 537 21.93 -2.24 32.92
C SER A 537 20.89 -2.92 32.04
N LEU A 538 20.82 -2.52 30.79
CA LEU A 538 20.03 -3.14 29.75
C LEU A 538 20.96 -3.83 28.75
N LYS A 539 20.74 -5.10 28.45
CA LYS A 539 21.45 -5.78 27.36
C LYS A 539 20.52 -6.69 26.59
N LYS A 540 20.93 -7.07 25.37
CA LYS A 540 20.29 -8.17 24.64
C LYS A 540 20.25 -9.39 25.55
N CYS A 541 19.06 -9.95 25.74
CA CYS A 541 18.84 -11.02 26.72
C CYS A 541 19.81 -12.18 26.49
N ASP A 542 20.00 -12.61 25.25
CA ASP A 542 20.86 -13.76 24.89
C ASP A 542 22.36 -13.46 24.95
N ALA A 543 22.76 -12.20 25.09
CA ALA A 543 24.16 -11.81 25.26
C ALA A 543 24.62 -11.89 26.74
N VAL A 544 23.73 -12.24 27.67
CA VAL A 544 24.05 -12.35 29.10
C VAL A 544 24.58 -13.76 29.39
N SER A 545 25.89 -13.88 29.60
CA SER A 545 26.56 -15.16 29.84
C SER A 545 26.08 -15.87 31.11
N ARG A 546 25.85 -15.13 32.19
CA ARG A 546 25.33 -15.68 33.45
C ARG A 546 23.83 -15.47 33.54
N VAL A 547 23.06 -16.50 33.20
CA VAL A 547 21.59 -16.44 33.07
C VAL A 547 20.91 -15.87 34.31
N SER A 548 21.33 -16.21 35.52
CA SER A 548 20.73 -15.71 36.76
C SER A 548 20.75 -14.18 36.88
N GLN A 549 21.72 -13.48 36.27
CA GLN A 549 21.86 -12.02 36.34
C GLN A 549 20.71 -11.27 35.64
N ARG A 550 20.06 -11.90 34.65
CA ARG A 550 18.91 -11.35 33.94
C ARG A 550 17.56 -11.80 34.50
N LEU A 551 17.56 -12.67 35.52
CA LEU A 551 16.33 -13.20 36.12
C LEU A 551 15.95 -12.44 37.38
N TRP A 552 14.68 -12.12 37.49
CA TRP A 552 14.08 -11.36 38.58
C TRP A 552 12.85 -12.08 39.14
N ASP A 553 12.74 -12.12 40.45
CA ASP A 553 11.52 -12.49 41.15
C ASP A 553 10.66 -11.24 41.38
N PHE A 554 9.41 -11.31 40.94
CA PHE A 554 8.46 -10.22 41.05
C PHE A 554 7.07 -10.73 41.45
N THR A 555 6.44 -10.00 42.36
CA THR A 555 5.03 -10.13 42.70
C THR A 555 4.42 -8.73 42.78
N GLN A 556 3.14 -8.60 42.43
CA GLN A 556 2.48 -7.29 42.38
C GLN A 556 2.49 -6.63 43.77
N ASN A 557 2.90 -5.36 43.83
CA ASN A 557 3.11 -4.62 45.09
C ASN A 557 4.20 -5.21 46.00
N GLY A 558 5.08 -6.05 45.46
CA GLY A 558 6.26 -6.58 46.12
C GLY A 558 7.56 -5.95 45.60
N PRO A 559 8.71 -6.37 46.13
CA PRO A 559 10.01 -6.02 45.58
C PRO A 559 10.27 -6.73 44.24
N ILE A 560 11.18 -6.15 43.44
CA ILE A 560 11.77 -6.80 42.26
C ILE A 560 13.18 -7.25 42.67
N ILE A 561 13.38 -8.56 42.83
CA ILE A 561 14.61 -9.15 43.40
C ILE A 561 15.40 -9.88 42.31
N ASN A 562 16.69 -9.58 42.16
CA ASN A 562 17.54 -10.30 41.23
C ASN A 562 17.89 -11.70 41.77
N ARG A 563 17.73 -12.75 40.95
CA ARG A 563 17.97 -14.14 41.36
C ARG A 563 19.46 -14.48 41.54
N ASP A 564 20.38 -13.70 40.99
CA ASP A 564 21.82 -13.94 41.14
C ASP A 564 22.36 -13.32 42.42
N THR A 565 22.06 -12.04 42.64
CA THR A 565 22.68 -11.24 43.70
C THR A 565 21.83 -11.14 44.96
N GLY A 566 20.53 -11.48 44.87
CA GLY A 566 19.55 -11.24 45.93
C GLY A 566 19.28 -9.75 46.20
N ARG A 567 19.80 -8.85 45.36
CA ARG A 567 19.57 -7.40 45.48
C ARG A 567 18.23 -7.01 44.85
N CYS A 568 17.67 -5.91 45.34
CA CYS A 568 16.42 -5.37 44.84
C CYS A 568 16.65 -4.17 43.92
N LEU A 569 15.80 -4.05 42.90
CA LEU A 569 15.58 -2.79 42.18
C LEU A 569 14.87 -1.80 43.11
N GLU A 570 15.44 -0.63 43.31
CA GLU A 570 15.03 0.34 44.32
C GLU A 570 15.16 1.77 43.75
N VAL A 571 14.42 2.72 44.33
CA VAL A 571 14.56 4.15 44.06
C VAL A 571 15.16 4.83 45.29
N GLU A 572 16.20 5.64 45.07
CA GLU A 572 16.81 6.48 46.10
C GLU A 572 16.71 7.97 45.74
N MET A 573 16.63 8.83 46.75
CA MET A 573 16.77 10.28 46.55
C MET A 573 18.25 10.60 46.36
N SER A 574 18.58 11.38 45.34
CA SER A 574 19.95 11.81 45.11
C SER A 574 20.02 13.19 44.47
N LYS A 575 20.93 14.03 44.99
CA LYS A 575 21.13 15.40 44.49
C LYS A 575 21.75 15.45 43.10
N ASP A 576 22.50 14.42 42.71
CA ASP A 576 23.17 14.34 41.40
C ASP A 576 22.34 13.55 40.38
N ALA A 577 21.06 13.29 40.66
CA ALA A 577 20.16 12.59 39.75
C ALA A 577 19.17 13.55 39.11
N ASN A 578 18.83 13.29 37.84
CA ASN A 578 17.77 14.01 37.16
C ASN A 578 16.46 13.86 37.95
N PHE A 579 15.80 14.99 38.22
CA PHE A 579 14.58 15.06 39.04
C PHE A 579 14.75 14.61 40.50
N GLY A 580 15.99 14.51 41.02
CA GLY A 580 16.26 14.17 42.42
C GLY A 580 16.06 12.69 42.78
N LEU A 581 15.76 11.83 41.79
CA LEU A 581 15.48 10.42 41.98
C LEU A 581 16.43 9.57 41.14
N ARG A 582 16.95 8.50 41.74
CA ARG A 582 17.91 7.59 41.10
C ARG A 582 17.41 6.15 41.20
N LEU A 583 17.42 5.46 40.06
CA LEU A 583 17.18 4.02 39.98
C LEU A 583 18.44 3.27 40.38
N VAL A 584 18.35 2.36 41.35
CA VAL A 584 19.51 1.61 41.87
C VAL A 584 19.18 0.15 42.11
N VAL A 585 20.22 -0.69 42.15
CA VAL A 585 20.16 -2.10 42.57
C VAL A 585 20.99 -2.27 43.85
N GLN A 586 20.33 -2.58 44.96
CA GLN A 586 20.95 -2.61 46.29
C GLN A 586 20.26 -3.60 47.23
N ARG A 587 20.69 -3.64 48.51
CA ARG A 587 20.01 -4.46 49.51
C ARG A 587 18.53 -4.04 49.62
N CYS A 588 17.66 -5.05 49.61
CA CYS A 588 16.21 -4.86 49.66
C CYS A 588 15.78 -4.05 50.88
N SER A 589 15.07 -2.95 50.63
CA SER A 589 14.49 -2.09 51.68
C SER A 589 12.98 -2.27 51.83
N GLY A 590 12.38 -3.18 51.04
CA GLY A 590 10.94 -3.44 51.01
C GLY A 590 10.16 -2.49 50.11
N GLN A 591 10.81 -1.86 49.12
CA GLN A 591 10.11 -1.06 48.11
C GLN A 591 9.16 -1.92 47.28
N LYS A 592 8.05 -1.31 46.90
CA LYS A 592 6.95 -1.97 46.20
C LYS A 592 6.88 -1.46 44.77
N TRP A 593 6.87 -2.40 43.84
CA TRP A 593 6.73 -2.14 42.43
C TRP A 593 5.39 -2.67 41.90
N LEU A 594 4.86 -1.98 40.92
CA LEU A 594 3.61 -2.30 40.24
C LEU A 594 3.87 -2.31 38.73
N ILE A 595 3.46 -3.37 38.05
CA ILE A 595 3.36 -3.40 36.59
C ILE A 595 1.88 -3.26 36.21
N ARG A 596 1.58 -2.31 35.32
CA ARG A 596 0.21 -1.80 35.08
C ARG A 596 -0.79 -2.86 34.58
N ASN A 597 -0.43 -3.65 33.57
CA ASN A 597 -1.37 -4.50 32.83
C ASN A 597 -1.06 -6.00 33.01
N TRP A 598 -2.09 -6.86 32.99
CA TRP A 598 -1.94 -8.31 33.19
C TRP A 598 -2.58 -9.10 32.05
N ILE A 599 -1.91 -10.14 31.58
CA ILE A 599 -2.43 -11.08 30.55
C ILE A 599 -3.03 -12.31 31.21
N LYS A 600 -2.31 -12.90 32.16
CA LYS A 600 -2.77 -14.04 32.97
C LYS A 600 -2.68 -13.64 34.42
N HIS A 601 -3.81 -13.62 35.12
CA HIS A 601 -3.76 -13.49 36.57
C HIS A 601 -3.01 -14.68 37.15
N PRO A 602 -2.09 -14.47 38.13
CA PRO A 602 -1.53 -15.58 38.86
C PRO A 602 -2.71 -16.34 39.49
N ARG A 603 -2.82 -17.64 39.20
CA ARG A 603 -3.71 -18.50 39.97
C ARG A 603 -3.13 -18.50 41.39
N HIS A 604 -3.86 -17.85 42.30
CA HIS A 604 -3.51 -17.78 43.72
C HIS A 604 -3.46 -19.17 44.35
#